data_AF-A0A2S7TAM0-F1
#
_entry.id   AF-A0A2S7TAM0-F1
#
_cell.length_a   1.000
_cell.length_b   1.000
_cell.length_c   1.000
_cell.angle_alpha   90.00
_cell.angle_beta   90.00
_cell.angle_gamma   90.00
#
_symmetry.space_group_name_H-M   'P 1'
#
loop_
_entity.id
_entity.type
_entity.pdbx_description
1 polymer ?
#
loop_
_entity_poly.entity_id
_entity_poly.type
_entity_poly.pdbx_seq_one_letter_code
_entity_poly.pdbx_strand_id
1 'polypeptide(L)'
;MSIGESLTSHSFYDDNNNAVVGAIIDLESTEGQDFIDNEIIRDDPFIGIYMPRATGGGHFDFKERGIEKARKEGKSDIQHRYRGSVASNGKIGSARDFGNGGAGIVAGRAGLSWEQSRLGFDGLETLQHSSMLRVRLPGGGTGYIIAIKPSKEGTPTQKAQKLGHQIGRKLRADDLIKEVELNNFIE
;
A
#
# COMPACT_ATOMS: atom_id res chain seq x y z
N MET A 1 -6.33 -3.58 -30.51
CA MET A 1 -4.96 -3.42 -30.03
C MET A 1 -5.05 -3.10 -28.55
N SER A 2 -4.40 -3.89 -27.69
CA SER A 2 -4.25 -3.60 -26.27
C SER A 2 -2.79 -3.24 -26.01
N ILE A 3 -2.54 -2.25 -25.15
CA ILE A 3 -1.19 -1.83 -24.75
C ILE A 3 -0.71 -2.53 -23.45
N GLY A 4 -1.58 -3.31 -22.80
CA GLY A 4 -1.29 -4.05 -21.57
C GLY A 4 -2.56 -4.43 -20.80
N GLU A 5 -2.39 -5.20 -19.73
CA GLU A 5 -3.45 -5.55 -18.78
C GLU A 5 -3.08 -5.01 -17.39
N SER A 6 -4.03 -4.44 -16.66
CA SER A 6 -3.76 -3.90 -15.31
C SER A 6 -3.81 -4.99 -14.23
N LEU A 7 -3.04 -4.83 -13.15
CA LEU A 7 -3.04 -5.73 -11.99
C LEU A 7 -4.40 -5.84 -11.33
N THR A 8 -5.07 -4.69 -11.21
CA THR A 8 -6.46 -4.63 -10.77
C THR A 8 -7.27 -3.86 -11.80
N SER A 9 -8.58 -4.08 -11.82
CA SER A 9 -9.48 -3.26 -12.65
C SER A 9 -9.42 -1.76 -12.36
N HIS A 10 -8.72 -1.30 -11.31
CA HIS A 10 -8.75 0.08 -10.80
C HIS A 10 -7.34 0.66 -10.57
N SER A 11 -6.27 0.04 -11.09
CA SER A 11 -4.89 0.47 -10.83
C SER A 11 -4.63 1.94 -11.13
N PHE A 12 -5.35 2.53 -12.08
CA PHE A 12 -5.19 3.92 -12.52
C PHE A 12 -6.43 4.79 -12.26
N TYR A 13 -7.22 4.42 -11.25
CA TYR A 13 -8.41 5.15 -10.82
C TYR A 13 -8.20 5.73 -9.41
N ASP A 14 -8.57 6.99 -9.22
CA ASP A 14 -8.53 7.65 -7.91
C ASP A 14 -9.59 7.09 -6.95
N ASP A 15 -9.57 7.53 -5.70
CA ASP A 15 -10.51 7.06 -4.67
C ASP A 15 -11.98 7.42 -5.00
N ASN A 16 -12.21 8.35 -5.93
CA ASN A 16 -13.53 8.72 -6.46
C ASN A 16 -13.91 7.93 -7.73
N ASN A 17 -13.14 6.91 -8.10
CA ASN A 17 -13.28 6.13 -9.33
C ASN A 17 -13.12 6.95 -10.62
N ASN A 18 -12.35 8.03 -10.62
CA ASN A 18 -11.97 8.74 -11.84
C ASN A 18 -10.62 8.24 -12.34
N ALA A 19 -10.47 8.10 -13.66
CA ALA A 19 -9.17 7.79 -14.25
C ALA A 19 -8.17 8.93 -13.97
N VAL A 20 -6.96 8.58 -13.53
CA VAL A 20 -5.91 9.55 -13.24
C VAL A 20 -5.20 9.94 -14.54
N VAL A 21 -5.58 11.10 -15.08
CA VAL A 21 -5.05 11.60 -16.35
C VAL A 21 -3.61 12.12 -16.19
N GLY A 22 -2.73 11.69 -17.09
CA GLY A 22 -1.34 12.13 -17.16
C GLY A 22 -0.38 11.38 -16.25
N ALA A 23 -0.83 10.33 -15.55
CA ALA A 23 0.08 9.38 -14.93
C ALA A 23 0.89 8.65 -16.03
N ILE A 24 2.21 8.56 -15.84
CA ILE A 24 3.10 7.91 -16.80
C ILE A 24 3.16 6.42 -16.47
N ILE A 25 2.83 5.58 -17.45
CA ILE A 25 3.02 4.14 -17.39
C ILE A 25 4.35 3.83 -18.05
N ASP A 26 5.31 3.37 -17.27
CA ASP A 26 6.61 2.94 -17.78
C ASP A 26 6.63 1.41 -17.88
N LEU A 27 6.61 0.91 -19.12
CA LEU A 27 6.58 -0.52 -19.41
C LEU A 27 7.95 -1.21 -19.21
N GLU A 28 9.02 -0.42 -19.06
CA GLU A 28 10.35 -0.94 -18.76
C GLU A 28 10.65 -0.91 -17.26
N SER A 29 9.80 -0.25 -16.47
CA SER A 29 9.99 -0.13 -15.03
C SER A 29 9.44 -1.33 -14.28
N THR A 30 10.27 -1.93 -13.42
CA THR A 30 9.92 -3.03 -12.52
C THR A 30 9.81 -2.61 -11.06
N GLU A 31 9.92 -1.31 -10.75
CA GLU A 31 10.10 -0.82 -9.36
C GLU A 31 9.03 -1.33 -8.38
N GLY A 32 7.78 -1.48 -8.84
CA GLY A 32 6.69 -1.97 -8.02
C GLY A 32 6.82 -3.45 -7.71
N GLN A 33 7.24 -4.24 -8.69
CA GLN A 33 7.52 -5.66 -8.49
C GLN A 33 8.74 -5.84 -7.60
N ASP A 34 9.80 -5.05 -7.82
CA ASP A 34 11.01 -5.09 -7.01
C ASP A 34 10.70 -4.76 -5.55
N PHE A 35 9.82 -3.80 -5.27
CA PHE A 35 9.33 -3.52 -3.92
C PHE A 35 8.63 -4.74 -3.29
N ILE A 36 7.72 -5.39 -4.03
CA ILE A 36 7.01 -6.58 -3.54
C ILE A 36 7.98 -7.73 -3.26
N ASP A 37 8.86 -8.05 -4.20
CA ASP A 37 9.70 -9.24 -4.10
C ASP A 37 10.81 -9.05 -3.07
N ASN A 38 11.47 -7.90 -3.10
CA ASN A 38 12.66 -7.67 -2.27
C ASN A 38 12.29 -7.20 -0.87
N GLU A 39 11.35 -6.27 -0.73
CA GLU A 39 11.16 -5.55 0.53
C GLU A 39 9.94 -6.06 1.32
N ILE A 40 9.02 -6.76 0.65
CA ILE A 40 7.81 -7.33 1.29
C ILE A 40 7.90 -8.84 1.42
N ILE A 41 8.29 -9.54 0.35
CA ILE A 41 8.36 -11.00 0.37
C ILE A 41 9.67 -11.48 0.97
N ARG A 42 10.81 -11.07 0.42
CA ARG A 42 12.12 -11.55 0.87
C ARG A 42 12.49 -11.03 2.27
N ASP A 43 12.34 -9.73 2.51
CA ASP A 43 12.74 -9.13 3.78
C ASP A 43 11.74 -9.42 4.92
N ASP A 44 10.55 -9.93 4.58
CA ASP A 44 9.47 -10.34 5.49
C ASP A 44 9.27 -9.40 6.70
N PRO A 45 8.86 -8.13 6.47
CA PRO A 45 8.79 -7.17 7.55
C PRO A 45 7.67 -7.54 8.54
N PHE A 46 8.03 -7.58 9.83
CA PHE A 46 7.04 -7.73 10.90
C PHE A 46 6.00 -6.59 10.85
N ILE A 47 4.72 -6.93 10.97
CA ILE A 47 3.60 -5.98 10.83
C ILE A 47 3.72 -4.75 11.73
N GLY A 48 4.23 -4.91 12.96
CA GLY A 48 4.43 -3.80 13.90
C GLY A 48 5.52 -2.82 13.47
N ILE A 49 6.48 -3.24 12.65
CA ILE A 49 7.51 -2.37 12.04
C ILE A 49 7.00 -1.80 10.73
N TYR A 50 6.27 -2.61 9.95
CA TYR A 50 5.73 -2.23 8.66
C TYR A 50 4.79 -1.02 8.78
N MET A 51 3.75 -1.11 9.62
CA MET A 51 2.70 -0.09 9.72
C MET A 51 3.21 1.34 9.96
N PRO A 52 4.07 1.62 10.97
CA PRO A 52 4.55 2.99 11.19
C PRO A 52 5.50 3.49 10.09
N ARG A 53 6.08 2.59 9.28
CA ARG A 53 6.98 2.94 8.18
C ARG A 53 6.30 2.95 6.81
N ALA A 54 5.02 2.56 6.74
CA ALA A 54 4.22 2.54 5.52
C ALA A 54 3.40 3.83 5.33
N THR A 55 3.63 4.86 6.15
CA THR A 55 2.91 6.12 6.13
C THR A 55 3.87 7.32 6.14
N GLY A 56 3.37 8.48 5.73
CA GLY A 56 4.10 9.76 5.84
C GLY A 56 5.41 9.83 5.05
N GLY A 57 5.51 9.12 3.92
CA GLY A 57 6.75 9.02 3.15
C GLY A 57 7.81 8.11 3.78
N GLY A 58 7.40 7.24 4.70
CA GLY A 58 8.26 6.23 5.30
C GLY A 58 8.77 5.20 4.30
N HIS A 59 9.67 4.34 4.77
CA HIS A 59 10.36 3.35 3.93
C HIS A 59 9.40 2.48 3.11
N PHE A 60 8.29 2.01 3.68
CA PHE A 60 7.31 1.17 3.00
C PHE A 60 6.18 1.95 2.32
N ASP A 61 6.20 3.29 2.38
CA ASP A 61 5.23 4.15 1.70
C ASP A 61 5.60 4.29 0.21
N PHE A 62 5.44 3.20 -0.54
CA PHE A 62 5.95 3.06 -1.91
C PHE A 62 5.43 4.14 -2.87
N LYS A 63 4.17 4.57 -2.70
CA LYS A 63 3.53 5.60 -3.52
C LYS A 63 4.20 6.98 -3.40
N GLU A 64 4.84 7.26 -2.27
CA GLU A 64 5.56 8.52 -1.99
C GLU A 64 7.02 8.50 -2.45
N ARG A 65 7.59 7.34 -2.77
CA ARG A 65 9.00 7.24 -3.16
C ARG A 65 9.30 8.09 -4.38
N GLY A 66 10.23 9.03 -4.24
CA GLY A 66 10.63 9.93 -5.33
C GLY A 66 9.68 11.10 -5.59
N ILE A 67 8.69 11.36 -4.73
CA ILE A 67 7.69 12.42 -4.97
C ILE A 67 8.31 13.81 -5.10
N GLU A 68 9.35 14.13 -4.31
CA GLU A 68 10.06 15.41 -4.41
C GLU A 68 10.78 15.59 -5.75
N LYS A 69 11.32 14.51 -6.31
CA LYS A 69 11.92 14.53 -7.65
C LYS A 69 10.84 14.75 -8.70
N ALA A 70 9.72 14.03 -8.60
CA ALA A 70 8.59 14.18 -9.52
C ALA A 70 8.01 15.60 -9.52
N ARG A 71 7.87 16.23 -8.35
CA ARG A 71 7.46 17.65 -8.22
C ARG A 71 8.40 18.60 -8.95
N LYS A 72 9.72 18.41 -8.80
CA LYS A 72 10.74 19.20 -9.51
C LYS A 72 10.68 19.02 -11.02
N GLU A 73 10.21 17.86 -11.49
CA GLU A 73 9.97 17.56 -12.91
C GLU A 73 8.60 18.04 -13.40
N GLY A 74 7.83 18.75 -12.57
CA GLY A 74 6.52 19.30 -12.94
C GLY A 74 5.36 18.31 -12.90
N LYS A 75 5.55 17.12 -12.31
CA LYS A 75 4.49 16.13 -12.10
C LYS A 75 3.72 16.47 -10.82
N SER A 76 2.40 16.33 -10.86
CA SER A 76 1.58 16.40 -9.65
C SER A 76 1.73 15.14 -8.80
N ASP A 77 1.47 15.27 -7.49
CA ASP A 77 1.51 14.15 -6.54
C ASP A 77 0.61 12.99 -6.98
N ILE A 78 -0.58 13.30 -7.50
CA ILE A 78 -1.50 12.26 -7.99
C ILE A 78 -0.91 11.54 -9.22
N GLN A 79 -0.32 12.25 -10.17
CA GLN A 79 0.32 11.60 -11.32
C GLN A 79 1.49 10.70 -10.89
N HIS A 80 2.26 11.12 -9.88
CA HIS A 80 3.38 10.35 -9.35
C HIS A 80 2.94 9.09 -8.58
N ARG A 81 1.93 9.22 -7.72
CA ARG A 81 1.38 8.09 -6.95
C ARG A 81 0.71 7.03 -7.84
N TYR A 82 0.24 7.46 -9.01
CA TYR A 82 -0.40 6.59 -10.00
C TYR A 82 0.52 6.20 -11.17
N ARG A 83 1.83 6.48 -11.09
CA ARG A 83 2.80 6.03 -12.10
C ARG A 83 2.79 4.50 -12.20
N GLY A 84 2.91 3.99 -13.43
CA GLY A 84 2.80 2.57 -13.74
C GLY A 84 4.15 1.86 -13.80
N SER A 85 4.20 0.63 -13.30
CA SER A 85 5.30 -0.33 -13.48
C SER A 85 4.76 -1.74 -13.77
N VAL A 86 5.61 -2.59 -14.35
CA VAL A 86 5.27 -3.94 -14.79
C VAL A 86 5.52 -4.95 -13.67
N ALA A 87 4.53 -5.79 -13.40
CA ALA A 87 4.60 -6.92 -12.50
C ALA A 87 5.20 -8.15 -13.18
N SER A 88 5.64 -9.13 -12.39
CA SER A 88 6.28 -10.36 -12.88
C SER A 88 5.41 -11.19 -13.85
N ASN A 89 4.08 -11.03 -13.80
CA ASN A 89 3.13 -11.67 -14.71
C ASN A 89 2.83 -10.84 -15.98
N GLY A 90 3.58 -9.78 -16.23
CA GLY A 90 3.39 -8.88 -17.38
C GLY A 90 2.22 -7.89 -17.24
N LYS A 91 1.48 -7.91 -16.12
CA LYS A 91 0.43 -6.92 -15.85
C LYS A 91 1.03 -5.63 -15.30
N ILE A 92 0.28 -4.55 -15.40
CA ILE A 92 0.72 -3.21 -15.05
C ILE A 92 0.01 -2.76 -13.76
N GLY A 93 0.77 -2.36 -12.75
CA GLY A 93 0.26 -1.77 -11.52
C GLY A 93 0.67 -0.32 -11.38
N SER A 94 -0.13 0.48 -10.67
CA SER A 94 0.35 1.78 -10.20
C SER A 94 1.19 1.63 -8.94
N ALA A 95 2.02 2.63 -8.63
CA ALA A 95 2.74 2.66 -7.36
C ALA A 95 1.79 2.58 -6.14
N ARG A 96 0.60 3.18 -6.22
CA ARG A 96 -0.44 2.99 -5.20
C ARG A 96 -0.88 1.53 -5.07
N ASP A 97 -1.12 0.85 -6.19
CA ASP A 97 -1.50 -0.58 -6.20
C ASP A 97 -0.41 -1.48 -5.60
N PHE A 98 0.87 -1.26 -5.93
CA PHE A 98 1.97 -2.02 -5.35
C PHE A 98 2.12 -1.78 -3.85
N GLY A 99 2.02 -0.52 -3.38
CA GLY A 99 2.03 -0.22 -1.94
C GLY A 99 0.88 -0.90 -1.20
N ASN A 100 -0.33 -0.86 -1.77
CA ASN A 100 -1.52 -1.49 -1.22
C ASN A 100 -1.44 -3.02 -1.23
N GLY A 101 -0.92 -3.60 -2.32
CA GLY A 101 -0.61 -5.02 -2.42
C GLY A 101 0.37 -5.46 -1.35
N GLY A 102 1.45 -4.69 -1.16
CA GLY A 102 2.44 -4.94 -0.11
C GLY A 102 1.81 -4.97 1.29
N ALA A 103 0.98 -3.98 1.62
CA ALA A 103 0.25 -3.95 2.89
C ALA A 103 -0.67 -5.17 3.07
N GLY A 104 -1.35 -5.59 1.99
CA GLY A 104 -2.14 -6.81 1.95
C GLY A 104 -1.30 -8.06 2.25
N ILE A 105 -0.14 -8.21 1.60
CA ILE A 105 0.76 -9.37 1.80
C ILE A 105 1.20 -9.47 3.25
N VAL A 106 1.66 -8.36 3.85
CA VAL A 106 2.10 -8.33 5.25
C VAL A 106 0.96 -8.73 6.19
N ALA A 107 -0.24 -8.19 6.00
CA ALA A 107 -1.40 -8.52 6.84
C ALA A 107 -1.83 -10.00 6.68
N GLY A 108 -1.84 -10.51 5.45
CA GLY A 108 -2.16 -11.91 5.17
C GLY A 108 -1.15 -12.88 5.76
N ARG A 109 0.15 -12.56 5.68
CA ARG A 109 1.23 -13.37 6.26
C ARG A 109 1.22 -13.32 7.79
N ALA A 110 0.88 -12.18 8.39
CA ALA A 110 0.64 -12.04 9.82
C ALA A 110 -0.57 -12.88 10.32
N GLY A 111 -1.37 -13.45 9.42
CA GLY A 111 -2.49 -14.33 9.76
C GLY A 111 -3.77 -13.58 10.11
N LEU A 112 -3.84 -12.29 9.80
CA LEU A 112 -5.05 -11.50 10.00
C LEU A 112 -6.14 -11.93 9.02
N SER A 113 -7.38 -11.97 9.48
CA SER A 113 -8.53 -12.10 8.58
C SER A 113 -8.61 -10.89 7.64
N TRP A 114 -9.32 -11.04 6.52
CA TRP A 114 -9.55 -9.90 5.62
C TRP A 114 -10.29 -8.76 6.34
N GLU A 115 -11.25 -9.09 7.20
CA GLU A 115 -12.02 -8.11 7.99
C GLU A 115 -11.12 -7.36 8.98
N GLN A 116 -10.24 -8.07 9.68
CA GLN A 116 -9.25 -7.46 10.58
C GLN A 116 -8.29 -6.55 9.81
N SER A 117 -7.81 -7.00 8.66
CA SER A 117 -6.93 -6.23 7.79
C SER A 117 -7.61 -4.94 7.34
N ARG A 118 -8.89 -5.03 6.92
CA ARG A 118 -9.69 -3.87 6.51
C ARG A 118 -9.87 -2.85 7.61
N LEU A 119 -10.19 -3.29 8.83
CA LEU A 119 -10.28 -2.40 9.99
C LEU A 119 -8.94 -1.72 10.27
N GLY A 120 -7.83 -2.45 10.18
CA GLY A 120 -6.49 -1.91 10.33
C GLY A 120 -6.14 -0.86 9.28
N PHE A 121 -6.41 -1.14 8.00
CA PHE A 121 -6.17 -0.19 6.91
C PHE A 121 -7.00 1.09 7.03
N ASP A 122 -8.29 0.98 7.36
CA ASP A 122 -9.15 2.16 7.56
C ASP A 122 -8.70 2.99 8.78
N GLY A 123 -8.25 2.33 9.84
CA GLY A 123 -7.67 3.01 11.01
C GLY A 123 -6.38 3.76 10.66
N LEU A 124 -5.46 3.13 9.93
CA LEU A 124 -4.21 3.76 9.49
C LEU A 124 -4.46 4.95 8.56
N GLU A 125 -5.41 4.84 7.64
CA GLU A 125 -5.78 5.94 6.74
C GLU A 125 -6.43 7.10 7.52
N THR A 126 -7.29 6.78 8.49
CA THR A 126 -7.92 7.79 9.36
C THR A 126 -6.88 8.59 10.14
N LEU A 127 -5.83 7.93 10.63
CA LEU A 127 -4.73 8.58 11.33
C LEU A 127 -3.89 9.46 10.39
N GLN A 128 -3.62 9.00 9.17
CA GLN A 128 -2.90 9.80 8.16
C GLN A 128 -3.66 11.07 7.76
N HIS A 129 -5.00 11.01 7.74
CA HIS A 129 -5.85 12.13 7.36
C HIS A 129 -6.32 12.97 8.55
N SER A 130 -5.86 12.63 9.76
CA SER A 130 -6.16 13.42 10.97
C SER A 130 -5.44 14.76 10.92
N SER A 131 -6.13 15.81 11.33
CA SER A 131 -5.57 17.17 11.38
C SER A 131 -5.66 17.74 12.79
N MET A 132 -4.63 18.49 13.20
CA MET A 132 -4.70 19.25 14.43
C MET A 132 -5.43 20.56 14.19
N LEU A 133 -6.62 20.71 14.77
CA LEU A 133 -7.33 21.97 14.82
C LEU A 133 -6.83 22.76 16.03
N ARG A 134 -6.26 23.93 15.76
CA ARG A 134 -5.92 24.89 16.81
C ARG A 134 -7.19 25.60 17.28
N VAL A 135 -7.47 25.55 18.57
CA VAL A 135 -8.65 26.18 19.19
C VAL A 135 -8.25 27.22 20.22
N ARG A 136 -9.06 28.27 20.33
CA ARG A 136 -8.93 29.29 21.38
C ARG A 136 -9.74 28.83 22.58
N LEU A 137 -9.09 28.69 23.73
CA LEU A 137 -9.77 28.29 24.97
C LEU A 137 -10.42 29.51 25.65
N PRO A 138 -11.54 29.32 26.38
CA PRO A 138 -12.07 30.35 27.27
C PRO A 138 -10.99 30.75 28.28
N GLY A 139 -10.66 32.04 28.35
CA GLY A 139 -9.55 32.57 29.16
C GLY A 139 -8.28 32.93 28.38
N GLY A 140 -8.27 32.83 27.04
CA GLY A 140 -7.19 33.36 26.21
C GLY A 140 -5.98 32.44 26.04
N GLY A 141 -6.10 31.16 26.40
CA GLY A 141 -5.14 30.11 26.07
C GLY A 141 -5.30 29.57 24.64
N THR A 142 -4.27 28.90 24.11
CA THR A 142 -4.36 28.12 22.87
C THR A 142 -4.39 26.63 23.23
N GLY A 143 -5.41 25.91 22.74
CA GLY A 143 -5.49 24.46 22.79
C GLY A 143 -5.37 23.84 21.40
N TYR A 144 -5.13 22.54 21.35
CA TYR A 144 -5.15 21.74 20.12
C TYR A 144 -6.17 20.62 20.29
N ILE A 145 -7.04 20.45 19.31
CA ILE A 145 -7.95 19.30 19.21
C ILE A 145 -7.49 18.48 18.00
N ILE A 146 -7.33 17.18 18.20
CA ILE A 146 -7.11 16.25 17.07
C ILE A 146 -8.47 16.02 16.43
N ALA A 147 -8.67 16.57 15.23
CA ALA A 147 -9.84 16.28 14.42
C ALA A 147 -9.60 14.94 13.71
N ILE A 148 -10.15 13.86 14.29
CA ILE A 148 -10.15 12.54 13.67
C ILE A 148 -11.33 12.50 12.70
N LYS A 149 -11.05 12.41 11.40
CA LYS A 149 -12.07 12.15 10.39
C LYS A 149 -11.97 10.69 9.96
N PRO A 150 -12.93 9.84 10.32
CA PRO A 150 -12.96 8.47 9.83
C PRO A 150 -12.91 8.47 8.31
N SER A 151 -11.88 7.85 7.75
CA SER A 151 -11.75 7.63 6.30
C SER A 151 -11.90 6.15 6.02
N LYS A 152 -12.49 5.86 4.86
CA LYS A 152 -12.50 4.53 4.27
C LYS A 152 -11.75 4.60 2.98
N GLU A 153 -10.84 3.66 2.80
CA GLU A 153 -10.09 3.53 1.55
C GLU A 153 -11.02 3.31 0.34
N GLY A 154 -10.68 3.93 -0.79
CA GLY A 154 -11.46 3.84 -2.01
C GLY A 154 -11.53 2.41 -2.57
N THR A 155 -12.47 2.17 -3.49
CA THR A 155 -12.60 0.89 -4.20
C THR A 155 -11.28 0.42 -4.86
N PRO A 156 -10.47 1.31 -5.48
CA PRO A 156 -9.16 0.93 -6.02
C PRO A 156 -8.25 0.29 -4.96
N THR A 157 -8.06 0.98 -3.83
CA THR A 157 -7.19 0.54 -2.75
C THR A 157 -7.59 -0.83 -2.20
N GLN A 158 -8.89 -1.05 -1.98
CA GLN A 158 -9.38 -2.30 -1.41
C GLN A 158 -9.10 -3.51 -2.31
N LYS A 159 -9.13 -3.34 -3.64
CA LYS A 159 -8.86 -4.43 -4.59
C LYS A 159 -7.40 -4.87 -4.55
N ALA A 160 -6.46 -3.93 -4.55
CA ALA A 160 -5.03 -4.22 -4.46
C ALA A 160 -4.67 -4.85 -3.11
N GLN A 161 -5.20 -4.30 -2.00
CA GLN A 161 -5.02 -4.88 -0.66
C GLN A 161 -5.55 -6.31 -0.57
N LYS A 162 -6.72 -6.59 -1.17
CA LYS A 162 -7.31 -7.94 -1.15
C LYS A 162 -6.47 -8.94 -1.95
N LEU A 163 -5.98 -8.54 -3.12
CA LEU A 163 -5.09 -9.37 -3.93
C LEU A 163 -3.80 -9.70 -3.15
N GLY A 164 -3.18 -8.68 -2.55
CA GLY A 164 -2.00 -8.86 -1.70
C GLY A 164 -2.28 -9.77 -0.49
N HIS A 165 -3.41 -9.60 0.18
CA HIS A 165 -3.81 -10.43 1.32
C HIS A 165 -3.93 -11.91 0.97
N GLN A 166 -4.51 -12.22 -0.19
CA GLN A 166 -4.59 -13.59 -0.69
C GLN A 166 -3.21 -14.19 -0.97
N ILE A 167 -2.28 -13.39 -1.51
CA ILE A 167 -0.89 -13.81 -1.74
C ILE A 167 -0.20 -14.07 -0.39
N GLY A 168 -0.28 -13.13 0.56
CA GLY A 168 0.32 -13.28 1.89
C GLY A 168 -0.17 -14.51 2.66
N ARG A 169 -1.46 -14.84 2.54
CA ARG A 169 -2.03 -16.07 3.11
C ARG A 169 -1.44 -17.35 2.52
N LYS A 170 -1.18 -17.37 1.21
CA LYS A 170 -0.55 -18.52 0.55
C LYS A 170 0.89 -18.68 1.02
N LEU A 171 1.64 -17.58 1.05
CA LEU A 171 3.03 -17.59 1.52
C LEU A 171 3.14 -18.12 2.95
N ARG A 172 2.27 -17.65 3.86
CA ARG A 172 2.21 -18.20 5.24
C ARG A 172 1.94 -19.71 5.25
N ALA A 173 1.04 -20.20 4.41
CA ALA A 173 0.75 -21.63 4.35
C ALA A 173 1.98 -22.43 3.89
N ASP A 174 2.69 -21.94 2.87
CA ASP A 174 3.90 -22.56 2.36
C ASP A 174 5.02 -22.57 3.42
N ASP A 175 5.16 -21.50 4.19
CA ASP A 175 6.15 -21.41 5.28
C ASP A 175 5.85 -22.41 6.40
N LEU A 176 4.56 -22.54 6.79
CA LEU A 176 4.13 -23.52 7.79
C LEU A 176 4.34 -24.98 7.33
N ILE A 177 4.13 -25.28 6.03
CA ILE A 177 4.39 -26.61 5.47
C ILE A 177 5.88 -26.94 5.57
N LYS A 178 6.75 -26.02 5.16
CA LYS A 178 8.21 -26.22 5.24
C LYS A 178 8.69 -26.44 6.67
N GLU A 179 8.11 -25.72 7.63
CA GLU A 179 8.45 -25.87 9.05
C GLU A 179 8.06 -27.27 9.58
N VAL A 180 6.88 -27.77 9.21
CA VAL A 180 6.44 -29.13 9.54
C VAL A 180 7.33 -30.19 8.89
N GLU A 181 7.64 -30.04 7.60
CA GLU A 181 8.54 -30.96 6.89
C GLU A 181 9.91 -31.02 7.54
N LEU A 182 10.53 -29.87 7.83
CA LEU A 182 11.84 -29.79 8.48
C LEU A 182 11.84 -30.50 9.85
N ASN A 183 10.79 -30.32 10.64
CA ASN A 183 10.67 -30.96 11.96
C ASN A 183 10.54 -32.49 11.87
N ASN A 184 9.91 -33.01 10.81
CA ASN A 184 9.76 -34.45 10.59
C ASN A 184 11.05 -35.15 10.08
N PHE A 185 12.06 -34.38 9.63
CA PHE A 185 13.35 -34.93 9.17
C PHE A 185 14.43 -34.97 10.28
N ILE A 186 14.16 -34.40 11.45
CA ILE A 186 15.11 -34.29 12.57
C ILE A 186 14.76 -35.29 13.70
N GLU A 187 13.64 -36.03 13.58
CA GLU A 187 13.29 -37.20 14.41
C GLU A 187 13.76 -38.52 13.77
#